data_AF-A0A061PE84-F1
#
_entry.id   AF-A0A061PE84-F1
#
_cell.length_a   1.000
_cell.length_b   1.000
_cell.length_c   1.000
_cell.angle_alpha   90.00
_cell.angle_beta   90.00
_cell.angle_gamma   90.00
#
_symmetry.space_group_name_H-M   'P 1'
#
loop_
_entity.id
_entity.type
_entity.pdbx_description
1 polymer ?
#
loop_
_entity_poly.entity_id
_entity_poly.type
_entity_poly.pdbx_seq_one_letter_code
_entity_poly.pdbx_strand_id
1 'polypeptide(L)'
;MGSGTPYHEDYGHVFESEDVSSWSADPKLSEALKNLTPSQQQILIGYYKHGQSNKEIAEQMKVSQQAVSRMRLLTIRHLRKVMDEGERDV
;
A
#
# COMPACT_ATOMS: atom_id res chain seq x y z
N MET A 1 34.65 -25.88 6.87
CA MET A 1 34.17 -26.63 5.70
C MET A 1 32.77 -26.11 5.41
N GLY A 2 32.56 -25.45 4.25
CA GLY A 2 31.22 -25.03 3.77
C GLY A 2 30.29 -26.23 3.59
N SER A 3 28.99 -26.11 3.39
CA SER A 3 28.20 -25.18 2.55
C SER A 3 26.79 -25.10 3.16
N GLY A 4 26.07 -23.97 3.14
CA GLY A 4 25.55 -23.34 1.93
C GLY A 4 24.13 -23.85 1.67
N THR A 5 23.13 -23.28 2.35
CA THR A 5 21.75 -23.34 1.88
C THR A 5 21.47 -22.05 1.13
N PRO A 6 20.96 -22.09 -0.11
CA PRO A 6 20.76 -20.92 -0.94
C PRO A 6 19.64 -20.09 -0.31
N TYR A 7 19.97 -18.91 0.19
CA TYR A 7 18.97 -17.88 0.38
C TYR A 7 18.39 -17.61 -1.00
N HIS A 8 17.13 -17.95 -1.21
CA HIS A 8 16.44 -17.68 -2.45
C HIS A 8 16.25 -16.16 -2.51
N GLU A 9 17.21 -15.48 -3.15
CA GLU A 9 17.13 -14.07 -3.47
C GLU A 9 16.07 -13.88 -4.56
N ASP A 10 14.81 -13.76 -4.13
CA ASP A 10 13.76 -13.18 -4.96
C ASP A 10 13.58 -11.70 -4.58
N TYR A 11 14.66 -10.91 -4.73
CA TYR A 11 14.60 -9.45 -4.66
C TYR A 11 14.14 -8.91 -6.01
N GLY A 12 12.91 -9.25 -6.40
CA GLY A 12 12.43 -9.00 -7.75
C GLY A 12 10.96 -8.65 -7.89
N HIS A 13 10.17 -8.57 -6.82
CA HIS A 13 8.81 -8.02 -6.94
C HIS A 13 8.85 -6.48 -7.00
N VAL A 14 9.26 -5.98 -8.17
CA VAL A 14 8.82 -4.67 -8.65
C VAL A 14 7.31 -4.78 -8.72
N PHE A 15 6.58 -4.01 -7.91
CA PHE A 15 5.16 -3.82 -8.15
C PHE A 15 5.03 -3.22 -9.55
N GLU A 16 4.69 -4.04 -10.56
CA GLU A 16 3.98 -3.51 -11.72
C GLU A 16 2.88 -2.65 -11.14
N SER A 17 2.87 -1.36 -11.48
CA SER A 17 2.01 -0.39 -10.81
C SER A 17 0.56 -0.75 -11.10
N GLU A 18 -0.04 -1.54 -10.21
CA GLU A 18 -1.43 -1.88 -10.30
C GLU A 18 -2.25 -0.66 -9.91
N ASP A 19 -3.27 -0.35 -10.72
CA ASP A 19 -4.05 0.87 -10.57
C ASP A 19 -5.06 0.73 -9.42
N VAL A 20 -4.71 1.31 -8.26
CA VAL A 20 -5.58 1.35 -7.09
C VAL A 20 -6.86 2.17 -7.30
N SER A 21 -6.93 3.06 -8.30
CA SER A 21 -8.12 3.87 -8.55
C SER A 21 -9.33 3.02 -8.95
N SER A 22 -9.07 1.88 -9.61
CA SER A 22 -10.09 0.91 -10.02
C SER A 22 -10.71 0.10 -8.87
N TRP A 23 -10.20 0.22 -7.64
CA TRP A 23 -10.65 -0.59 -6.50
C TRP A 23 -12.00 -0.14 -5.91
N SER A 24 -12.51 1.01 -6.35
CA SER A 24 -13.78 1.56 -5.90
C SER A 24 -14.60 2.06 -7.07
N ALA A 25 -15.91 1.75 -7.05
CA ALA A 25 -16.88 2.34 -7.98
C ALA A 25 -17.37 3.73 -7.52
N ASP A 26 -17.13 4.11 -6.26
CA ASP A 26 -17.42 5.47 -5.76
C ASP A 26 -16.45 6.48 -6.42
N PRO A 27 -16.96 7.49 -7.16
CA PRO A 27 -16.10 8.43 -7.88
C PRO A 27 -15.18 9.25 -6.97
N LYS A 28 -15.62 9.62 -5.77
CA LYS A 28 -14.80 10.41 -4.82
C LYS A 28 -13.66 9.55 -4.27
N LEU A 29 -13.97 8.31 -3.88
CA LEU A 29 -12.95 7.39 -3.39
C LEU A 29 -11.98 6.96 -4.49
N SER A 30 -12.48 6.70 -5.71
CA SER A 30 -11.65 6.41 -6.89
C SER A 30 -10.65 7.55 -7.15
N GLU A 31 -11.12 8.80 -7.13
CA GLU A 31 -10.25 9.96 -7.32
C GLU A 31 -9.25 10.13 -6.16
N ALA A 32 -9.65 9.86 -4.91
CA ALA A 32 -8.73 9.89 -3.78
C ALA A 32 -7.64 8.81 -3.87
N LEU A 33 -7.98 7.60 -4.32
CA LEU A 33 -7.04 6.50 -4.55
C LEU A 33 -6.05 6.84 -5.67
N LYS A 34 -6.53 7.47 -6.75
CA LYS A 34 -5.70 7.97 -7.85
C LYS A 34 -4.68 9.01 -7.39
N ASN A 35 -5.05 9.87 -6.44
CA ASN A 35 -4.20 10.95 -5.94
C ASN A 35 -3.22 10.52 -4.83
N LEU A 36 -3.20 9.24 -4.44
CA LEU A 36 -2.20 8.72 -3.51
C LEU A 36 -0.79 8.77 -4.12
N THR A 37 0.21 9.03 -3.28
CA THR A 37 1.61 8.93 -3.71
C THR A 37 1.97 7.47 -4.06
N PRO A 38 2.97 7.24 -4.92
CA PRO A 38 3.38 5.88 -5.31
C PRO A 38 3.67 4.97 -4.10
N SER A 39 4.32 5.51 -3.05
CA SER A 39 4.59 4.77 -1.82
C SER A 39 3.31 4.36 -1.08
N GLN A 40 2.29 5.23 -1.04
CA GLN A 40 1.01 4.91 -0.42
C GLN A 40 0.25 3.85 -1.22
N GLN A 41 0.27 3.96 -2.56
CA GLN A 41 -0.33 2.96 -3.45
C GLN A 41 0.33 1.59 -3.25
N GLN A 42 1.67 1.53 -3.25
CA GLN A 42 2.42 0.28 -2.99
C GLN A 42 2.06 -0.35 -1.64
N ILE A 43 1.94 0.45 -0.57
CA ILE A 43 1.53 -0.07 0.75
C ILE A 43 0.11 -0.65 0.70
N LEU A 44 -0.82 0.00 0.00
CA LEU A 44 -2.19 -0.51 -0.13
C LEU A 44 -2.23 -1.81 -0.96
N ILE A 45 -1.52 -1.85 -2.09
CA ILE A 45 -1.40 -3.02 -2.95
C ILE A 45 -0.81 -4.20 -2.16
N GLY A 46 0.34 -4.01 -1.52
CA GLY A 46 0.99 -5.04 -0.71
C GLY A 46 0.07 -5.58 0.39
N TYR A 47 -0.57 -4.69 1.14
CA TYR A 47 -1.37 -5.11 2.29
C TYR A 47 -2.73 -5.73 1.91
N TYR A 48 -3.51 -5.07 1.07
CA TYR A 48 -4.90 -5.48 0.81
C TYR A 48 -5.05 -6.47 -0.34
N LYS A 49 -4.17 -6.39 -1.35
CA LYS A 49 -4.26 -7.27 -2.52
C LYS A 49 -3.37 -8.50 -2.38
N HIS A 50 -2.14 -8.33 -1.88
CA HIS A 50 -1.21 -9.44 -1.71
C HIS A 50 -1.18 -10.04 -0.30
N GLY A 51 -1.91 -9.45 0.67
CA GLY A 51 -1.98 -9.96 2.04
C GLY A 51 -0.66 -9.86 2.81
N GLN A 52 0.27 -9.02 2.37
CA GLN A 52 1.59 -8.87 2.99
C GLN A 52 1.49 -8.14 4.33
N SER A 53 2.36 -8.50 5.25
CA SER A 53 2.55 -7.80 6.50
C SER A 53 3.30 -6.48 6.30
N ASN A 54 3.18 -5.56 7.26
CA ASN A 54 3.97 -4.32 7.27
C ASN A 54 5.49 -4.57 7.25
N LYS A 55 5.94 -5.74 7.72
CA LYS A 55 7.35 -6.10 7.74
C LYS A 55 7.83 -6.43 6.33
N GLU A 56 7.11 -7.30 5.63
CA GLU A 56 7.43 -7.69 4.24
C GLU A 56 7.39 -6.49 3.30
N ILE A 57 6.38 -5.63 3.44
CA ILE A 57 6.28 -4.38 2.67
C ILE A 57 7.47 -3.45 2.96
N ALA A 58 7.87 -3.36 4.24
CA ALA A 58 9.00 -2.51 4.64
C ALA A 58 10.33 -3.01 4.08
N GLU A 59 10.54 -4.33 4.05
CA GLU A 59 11.71 -4.98 3.44
C GLU A 59 11.78 -4.67 1.94
N GLN A 60 10.66 -4.78 1.22
CA GLN A 60 10.57 -4.47 -0.21
C GLN A 60 10.83 -3.00 -0.51
N MET A 61 10.24 -2.10 0.27
CA MET A 61 10.37 -0.65 0.11
C MET A 61 11.69 -0.10 0.69
N LYS A 62 12.51 -0.93 1.35
CA LYS A 62 13.76 -0.54 2.04
C LYS A 62 13.55 0.59 3.06
N VAL A 63 12.46 0.52 3.82
CA VAL A 63 12.13 1.47 4.91
C VAL A 63 11.88 0.72 6.22
N SER A 64 11.63 1.44 7.31
CA SER A 64 11.27 0.78 8.58
C SER A 64 9.81 0.30 8.59
N GLN A 65 9.55 -0.81 9.29
CA GLN A 65 8.17 -1.29 9.54
C GLN A 65 7.29 -0.22 10.18
N GLN A 66 7.88 0.64 11.02
CA GLN A 66 7.18 1.76 11.67
C GLN A 66 6.77 2.82 10.65
N ALA A 67 7.62 3.12 9.66
CA ALA A 67 7.29 4.04 8.58
C ALA A 67 6.13 3.51 7.73
N VAL A 68 6.14 2.23 7.36
CA VAL A 68 5.02 1.58 6.65
C VAL A 68 3.74 1.63 7.48
N SER A 69 3.81 1.29 8.77
CA SER A 69 2.65 1.32 9.67
C SER A 69 2.04 2.71 9.78
N ARG A 70 2.88 3.75 9.96
CA ARG A 70 2.43 5.15 10.01
C ARG A 70 1.82 5.58 8.68
N MET A 71 2.48 5.28 7.56
CA MET A 71 2.00 5.66 6.23
C MET A 71 0.66 4.98 5.91
N ARG A 72 0.53 3.68 6.19
CA ARG A 72 -0.74 2.94 6.03
C ARG A 72 -1.86 3.59 6.83
N LEU A 73 -1.61 3.91 8.10
CA LEU A 73 -2.58 4.54 8.97
C LEU A 73 -3.02 5.92 8.47
N LEU A 74 -2.07 6.76 8.03
CA LEU A 74 -2.36 8.09 7.48
C LEU A 74 -3.16 8.00 6.18
N THR A 75 -2.79 7.09 5.28
CA THR A 75 -3.53 6.83 4.04
C THR A 75 -4.97 6.42 4.32
N ILE A 76 -5.21 5.47 5.23
CA ILE A 76 -6.58 5.04 5.56
C ILE A 76 -7.40 6.17 6.19
N ARG A 77 -6.80 6.99 7.06
CA ARG A 77 -7.51 8.17 7.61
C ARG A 77 -7.88 9.18 6.52
N HIS A 78 -6.98 9.41 5.57
CA HIS A 78 -7.25 10.32 4.45
C HIS A 78 -8.42 9.80 3.60
N LEU A 79 -8.40 8.54 3.20
CA LEU A 79 -9.47 7.93 2.40
C LEU A 79 -10.82 7.95 3.14
N ARG A 80 -10.83 7.63 4.45
CA ARG A 80 -12.05 7.74 5.28
C ARG A 80 -12.59 9.16 5.32
N LYS A 81 -11.72 10.15 5.53
CA LYS A 81 -12.13 11.55 5.56
C LYS A 81 -12.81 11.98 4.25
N VAL A 82 -12.30 11.53 3.11
CA VAL A 82 -12.92 11.81 1.80
C VAL A 82 -14.33 11.21 1.70
N MET A 83 -14.54 10.02 2.27
CA MET A 83 -15.86 9.38 2.32
C MET A 83 -16.82 10.13 3.27
N ASP A 84 -16.36 10.45 4.48
CA ASP A 84 -17.16 11.12 5.52
C ASP A 84 -17.52 12.57 5.15
N GLU A 85 -16.64 13.27 4.43
CA GLU A 85 -16.92 14.62 3.90
C GLU A 85 -18.02 14.59 2.82
N GLY A 86 -18.29 13.44 2.20
CA GLY A 86 -19.39 13.29 1.27
C GLY A 86 -20.78 13.15 1.90
N GLU A 87 -20.88 12.80 3.18
CA GLU A 87 -22.16 12.55 3.87
C GLU A 87 -22.81 13.80 4.48
N ARG A 88 -22.10 14.92 4.56
CA ARG A 88 -22.59 16.15 5.24
C ARG A 88 -23.32 17.14 4.34
N ASP A 89 -23.40 16.86 3.04
CA ASP A 89 -24.04 17.73 2.03
C ASP A 89 -25.41 17.20 1.56
N VAL A 90 -26.08 16.34 2.35
CA VAL A 90 -27.46 15.86 2.08
C VAL A 90 -28.44 16.24 3.20
#